data_AF-A0A946ALS8-F1
#
_entry.id   AF-A0A946ALS8-F1
#
_cell.length_a   1.000
_cell.length_b   1.000
_cell.length_c   1.000
_cell.angle_alpha   90.00
_cell.angle_beta   90.00
_cell.angle_gamma   90.00
#
_symmetry.space_group_name_H-M   'P 1'
#
loop_
_entity.id
_entity.type
_entity.pdbx_description
1 polymer ?
#
loop_
_entity_poly.entity_id
_entity_poly.type
_entity_poly.pdbx_seq_one_letter_code
_entity_poly.pdbx_strand_id
1 'polypeptide(L)' 'MKKERKTFSQKFKQEAVALVVEQGYSCAEAGRSLGVNGTLIGRWKR' A
#
# COMPACT_ATOMS: atom_id res chain seq x y z
N MET A 1 -16.05 -1.60 18.76
CA MET A 1 -16.28 -1.35 17.32
C MET A 1 -15.22 -2.10 16.51
N LYS A 2 -15.60 -3.13 15.75
CA LYS A 2 -14.66 -3.88 14.90
C LYS A 2 -14.35 -3.01 13.67
N LYS A 3 -13.10 -2.54 13.54
CA LYS A 3 -12.65 -1.90 12.29
C LYS A 3 -12.74 -2.94 11.17
N GLU A 4 -13.67 -2.76 10.25
CA GLU A 4 -13.79 -3.59 9.06
C GLU A 4 -12.46 -3.53 8.30
N ARG A 5 -11.89 -4.70 8.03
CA ARG A 5 -10.64 -4.80 7.28
C ARG A 5 -10.98 -4.54 5.82
N LYS A 6 -10.51 -3.41 5.28
CA LYS A 6 -10.58 -3.15 3.83
C LYS A 6 -9.80 -4.25 3.10
N THR A 7 -10.50 -5.01 2.27
CA THR A 7 -9.91 -6.01 1.39
C THR A 7 -9.42 -5.32 0.14
N PHE A 8 -8.13 -5.43 -0.15
CA PHE A 8 -7.53 -4.90 -1.38
C PHE A 8 -7.20 -6.04 -2.33
N SER A 9 -7.49 -5.86 -3.60
CA SER A 9 -7.15 -6.82 -4.66
C SER A 9 -5.64 -6.98 -4.80
N GLN A 10 -5.18 -8.16 -5.25
CA GLN A 10 -3.75 -8.42 -5.46
C GLN A 10 -3.10 -7.41 -6.39
N LYS A 11 -3.75 -7.04 -7.50
CA LYS A 11 -3.27 -5.99 -8.41
C LYS A 11 -3.01 -4.67 -7.69
N PHE A 12 -3.93 -4.25 -6.83
CA PHE A 12 -3.78 -3.02 -6.04
C PHE A 12 -2.56 -3.08 -5.11
N LYS A 13 -2.32 -4.23 -4.47
CA LYS A 13 -1.14 -4.44 -3.63
C LYS A 13 0.15 -4.40 -4.45
N GLN A 14 0.15 -5.03 -5.62
CA GLN A 14 1.30 -5.04 -6.52
C GLN A 14 1.61 -3.63 -7.04
N GLU A 15 0.62 -2.86 -7.44
CA GLU A 15 0.78 -1.48 -7.90
C GLU A 15 1.35 -0.60 -6.77
N ALA A 16 0.86 -0.78 -5.54
CA ALA A 16 1.38 -0.10 -4.36
C ALA A 16 2.84 -0.45 -4.05
N VAL A 17 3.22 -1.71 -4.19
CA VAL A 17 4.61 -2.15 -3.99
C VAL A 17 5.50 -1.71 -5.16
N ALA A 18 5.01 -1.74 -6.38
CA ALA A 18 5.71 -1.26 -7.57
C ALA A 18 6.02 0.24 -7.48
N LEU A 19 5.10 1.06 -6.97
CA LEU A 19 5.40 2.46 -6.70
C LEU A 19 6.57 2.64 -5.70
N VAL A 20 6.65 1.78 -4.69
CA VAL A 20 7.74 1.84 -3.71
C VAL A 20 9.06 1.32 -4.28
N VAL A 21 9.02 0.25 -5.08
CA VAL A 21 10.21 -0.44 -5.59
C VAL A 21 10.73 0.19 -6.88
N GLU A 22 9.86 0.45 -7.84
CA GLU A 22 10.22 0.96 -9.16
C GLU A 22 10.36 2.49 -9.16
N GLN A 23 9.43 3.19 -8.51
CA GLN A 23 9.49 4.66 -8.46
C GLN A 23 10.27 5.20 -7.26
N GLY A 24 10.71 4.33 -6.34
CA GLY A 24 11.47 4.73 -5.16
C GLY A 24 10.66 5.49 -4.11
N TYR A 25 9.32 5.43 -4.17
CA TYR A 25 8.47 6.13 -3.21
C TYR A 25 8.62 5.50 -1.83
N SER A 26 8.56 6.31 -0.78
CA SER A 26 8.42 5.75 0.56
C SER A 26 7.05 5.07 0.71
N CYS A 27 6.93 4.10 1.62
CA CYS A 27 5.63 3.45 1.88
C CYS A 27 4.55 4.47 2.26
N ALA A 28 4.94 5.56 2.93
CA ALA A 28 4.05 6.66 3.29
C ALA A 28 3.59 7.47 2.07
N GLU A 29 4.49 7.79 1.13
CA GLU A 29 4.16 8.50 -0.10
C GLU A 29 3.31 7.65 -1.04
N ALA A 30 3.69 6.39 -1.27
CA ALA A 30 2.87 5.46 -2.05
C ALA A 30 1.46 5.32 -1.44
N GLY A 31 1.38 5.33 -0.10
CA GLY A 31 0.11 5.32 0.62
C GLY A 31 -0.72 6.57 0.36
N ARG A 32 -0.10 7.76 0.46
CA ARG A 32 -0.77 9.03 0.15
C ARG A 32 -1.24 9.10 -1.30
N SER A 33 -0.43 8.62 -2.24
CA SER A 33 -0.77 8.62 -3.67
C SER A 33 -1.94 7.69 -4.00
N LEU A 34 -2.01 6.53 -3.34
CA LEU A 34 -3.05 5.52 -3.57
C LEU A 34 -4.24 5.64 -2.60
N GLY A 35 -4.23 6.61 -1.69
CA GLY A 35 -5.26 6.76 -0.66
C GLY A 35 -5.30 5.64 0.37
N VAL A 36 -4.18 4.93 0.58
CA VAL A 36 -4.04 3.86 1.57
C VAL A 36 -3.02 4.18 2.65
N ASN A 37 -3.11 3.47 3.78
CA ASN A 37 -2.16 3.68 4.85
C ASN A 37 -0.78 3.13 4.46
N GLY A 38 0.27 3.95 4.56
CA GLY A 38 1.63 3.50 4.21
C GLY A 38 2.13 2.31 5.03
N THR A 39 1.62 2.13 6.25
CA THR A 39 1.90 0.96 7.08
C THR A 39 1.39 -0.33 6.42
N LEU A 40 0.29 -0.24 5.66
CA LEU A 40 -0.29 -1.37 4.94
C LEU A 40 0.58 -1.77 3.74
N ILE A 41 1.12 -0.78 3.03
CA ILE A 41 2.07 -1.02 1.93
C ILE A 41 3.34 -1.70 2.46
N GLY A 42 3.86 -1.25 3.61
CA GLY A 42 4.99 -1.92 4.27
C GLY A 42 4.71 -3.39 4.62
N ARG A 43 3.46 -3.74 4.96
CA ARG A 43 3.03 -5.13 5.19
C ARG A 43 2.88 -5.93 3.90
N TRP A 44 2.58 -5.30 2.76
CA TRP A 44 2.49 -5.97 1.46
C TRP A 44 3.84 -6.17 0.79
N LYS A 45 4.82 -5.33 1.12
CA LYS A 45 6.20 -5.46 0.66
C LYS A 45 6.92 -6.66 1.28
N ARG A 46 6.52 -7.11 2.48
CA ARG A 46 7.16 -8.21 3.20
C ARG A 46 6.70 -9.56 2.66
#